data_AF-A0A5A7MSX5-F1
#
_entry.id   AF-A0A5A7MSX5-F1
#
_cell.length_a   1.000
_cell.length_b   1.000
_cell.length_c   1.000
_cell.angle_alpha   90.00
_cell.angle_beta   90.00
_cell.angle_gamma   90.00
#
_symmetry.space_group_name_H-M   'P 1'
#
loop_
_entity.id
_entity.type
_entity.pdbx_description
1 polymer ?
#
loop_
_entity_poly.entity_id
_entity_poly.type
_entity_poly.pdbx_seq_one_letter_code
_entity_poly.pdbx_strand_id
1 'polypeptide(L)'
;MLISYVRDCGLHGHGMDELSELHLGITPTPFKDVAGTGKKQITFDLVPIEKAAHYAAEDADITGRLYRLLKPRLAEAGLLSVYERLERPLVPVLVDMERAGIKVDRAELSRLSAEFAEGMARLETEIHELAGESFNIASPAQLGISCLTRWT
;
A
#
# COMPACT_ATOMS: atom_id res chain seq x y z
N MET A 1 -3.78 10.78 -9.71
CA MET A 1 -3.47 10.63 -8.28
C MET A 1 -3.39 11.95 -7.51
N LEU A 2 -2.26 12.69 -7.47
CA LEU A 2 -2.07 13.83 -6.54
C LEU A 2 -3.16 14.91 -6.55
N ILE A 3 -3.65 15.31 -7.74
CA ILE A 3 -4.74 16.30 -7.83
C ILE A 3 -6.01 15.80 -7.14
N SER A 4 -6.34 14.51 -7.31
CA SER A 4 -7.49 13.91 -6.65
C SER A 4 -7.24 13.74 -5.14
N TYR A 5 -6.02 13.38 -4.73
CA TYR A 5 -5.67 13.27 -3.32
C TYR A 5 -5.86 14.58 -2.57
N VAL A 6 -5.32 15.70 -3.09
CA VAL A 6 -5.45 17.01 -2.45
C VAL A 6 -6.91 17.42 -2.25
N ARG A 7 -7.78 17.05 -3.19
CA ARG A 7 -9.18 17.45 -3.19
C ARG A 7 -10.06 16.56 -2.31
N ASP A 8 -9.91 15.25 -2.45
CA ASP A 8 -10.87 14.24 -2.00
C ASP A 8 -10.22 13.18 -1.10
N CYS A 9 -9.14 13.55 -0.38
CA CYS A 9 -8.39 12.64 0.49
C CYS A 9 -9.32 11.84 1.43
N GLY A 10 -9.22 10.51 1.36
CA GLY A 10 -9.94 9.59 2.25
C GLY A 10 -11.38 9.28 1.83
N LEU A 11 -11.88 9.83 0.73
CA LEU A 11 -13.22 9.50 0.22
C LEU A 11 -13.24 8.24 -0.64
N HIS A 12 -12.22 8.05 -1.47
CA HIS A 12 -12.09 6.94 -2.41
C HIS A 12 -10.62 6.74 -2.76
N GLY A 13 -10.28 5.68 -3.49
CA GLY A 13 -8.91 5.51 -3.97
C GLY A 13 -8.58 6.54 -5.08
N HIS A 14 -7.28 6.83 -5.21
CA HIS A 14 -6.77 7.84 -6.15
C HIS A 14 -6.03 7.20 -7.35
N GLY A 15 -6.28 5.91 -7.58
CA GLY A 15 -5.79 5.15 -8.73
C GLY A 15 -6.46 5.61 -10.03
N MET A 16 -5.80 5.40 -11.16
CA MET A 16 -6.32 5.86 -12.45
C MET A 16 -7.65 5.17 -12.81
N ASP A 17 -7.74 3.86 -12.61
CA ASP A 17 -8.92 3.05 -12.97
C ASP A 17 -10.18 3.48 -12.20
N GLU A 18 -10.04 3.73 -10.91
CA GLU A 18 -11.14 4.19 -10.07
C GLU A 18 -11.56 5.62 -10.43
N LEU A 19 -10.59 6.50 -10.70
CA LEU A 19 -10.87 7.88 -11.10
C LEU A 19 -11.50 7.98 -12.50
N SER A 20 -11.11 7.11 -13.43
CA SER A 20 -11.70 7.09 -14.77
C SER A 20 -13.13 6.59 -14.73
N GLU A 21 -13.44 5.60 -13.90
CA GLU A 21 -14.81 5.14 -13.71
C GLU A 21 -15.67 6.23 -13.04
N LEU A 22 -15.17 6.80 -11.92
CA LEU A 22 -15.88 7.80 -11.15
C LEU A 22 -16.18 9.09 -11.93
N HIS A 23 -15.21 9.58 -12.72
CA HIS A 23 -15.32 10.89 -13.35
C HIS A 23 -15.63 10.86 -14.84
N LEU A 24 -15.27 9.78 -15.54
CA LEU A 24 -15.44 9.66 -16.99
C LEU A 24 -16.43 8.54 -17.36
N GLY A 25 -16.81 7.66 -16.43
CA GLY A 25 -17.62 6.48 -16.73
C GLY A 25 -16.90 5.48 -17.64
N ILE A 26 -15.56 5.50 -17.65
CA ILE A 26 -14.72 4.63 -18.49
C ILE A 26 -14.01 3.62 -17.59
N THR A 27 -14.19 2.34 -17.88
CA THR A 27 -13.42 1.24 -17.28
C THR A 27 -12.19 0.97 -18.16
N PRO A 28 -10.97 1.29 -17.71
CA PRO A 28 -9.76 1.05 -18.50
C PRO A 28 -9.44 -0.44 -18.59
N THR A 29 -8.61 -0.79 -19.56
CA THR A 29 -8.07 -2.14 -19.69
C THR A 29 -7.18 -2.45 -18.49
N PRO A 30 -7.48 -3.46 -17.66
CA PRO A 30 -6.62 -3.76 -16.53
C PRO A 30 -5.29 -4.39 -16.97
N PHE A 31 -4.20 -4.08 -16.28
CA PHE A 31 -2.85 -4.57 -16.64
C PHE A 31 -2.75 -6.10 -16.79
N LYS A 32 -3.55 -6.84 -16.01
CA LYS A 32 -3.61 -8.31 -16.06
C LYS A 32 -4.07 -8.85 -17.42
N ASP A 33 -4.84 -8.09 -18.19
CA ASP A 33 -5.33 -8.50 -19.51
C ASP A 33 -4.25 -8.30 -20.58
N VAL A 34 -3.23 -7.50 -20.26
CA VAL A 34 -2.07 -7.22 -21.12
C VAL A 34 -0.90 -8.14 -20.77
N ALA A 35 -0.55 -8.23 -19.49
CA ALA A 35 0.63 -8.92 -18.99
C ALA A 35 0.34 -10.31 -18.37
N GLY A 36 -0.92 -10.71 -18.23
CA GLY A 36 -1.30 -11.95 -17.55
C GLY A 36 -1.30 -11.84 -16.03
N THR A 37 -1.44 -12.98 -15.34
CA THR A 37 -1.56 -13.05 -13.87
C THR A 37 -0.63 -14.08 -13.22
N GLY A 38 -0.27 -13.80 -11.96
CA GLY A 38 0.46 -14.72 -11.09
C GLY A 38 1.85 -15.08 -11.61
N LYS A 39 2.27 -16.33 -11.40
CA LYS A 39 3.62 -16.81 -11.81
C LYS A 39 3.85 -16.80 -13.33
N LYS A 40 2.80 -16.69 -14.13
CA LYS A 40 2.87 -16.63 -15.61
C LYS A 40 2.78 -15.19 -16.14
N GLN A 41 2.72 -14.20 -15.26
CA GLN A 41 2.71 -12.80 -15.67
C GLN A 41 4.03 -12.47 -16.38
N ILE A 42 3.92 -11.95 -17.59
CA ILE A 42 5.06 -11.49 -18.38
C ILE A 42 5.40 -10.05 -18.02
N THR A 43 6.66 -9.68 -18.18
CA THR A 43 7.10 -8.29 -18.05
C THR A 43 6.68 -7.49 -19.28
N PHE A 44 6.55 -6.16 -19.14
CA PHE A 44 5.96 -5.30 -20.17
C PHE A 44 6.78 -5.29 -21.48
N ASP A 45 8.08 -5.56 -21.41
CA ASP A 45 8.97 -5.71 -22.56
C ASP A 45 8.65 -6.93 -23.45
N LEU A 46 7.93 -7.92 -22.93
CA LEU A 46 7.53 -9.13 -23.66
C LEU A 46 6.11 -9.03 -24.24
N VAL A 47 5.40 -7.94 -23.98
CA VAL A 47 4.03 -7.72 -24.47
C VAL A 47 4.09 -7.37 -25.97
N PRO A 48 3.21 -7.95 -26.82
CA PRO A 48 3.12 -7.55 -28.23
C PRO A 48 2.93 -6.03 -28.39
N ILE A 49 3.66 -5.43 -29.32
CA ILE A 49 3.72 -3.97 -29.49
C ILE A 49 2.33 -3.36 -29.65
N GLU A 50 1.45 -4.02 -30.42
CA GLU A 50 0.09 -3.53 -30.65
C GLU A 50 -0.70 -3.43 -29.34
N LYS A 51 -0.63 -4.48 -28.50
CA LYS A 51 -1.30 -4.51 -27.19
C LYS A 51 -0.69 -3.48 -26.23
N ALA A 52 0.63 -3.41 -26.18
CA ALA A 52 1.35 -2.45 -25.35
C ALA A 52 1.01 -1.01 -25.74
N ALA A 53 0.95 -0.73 -27.05
CA ALA A 53 0.62 0.60 -27.58
C ALA A 53 -0.81 1.00 -27.24
N HIS A 54 -1.79 0.10 -27.41
CA HIS A 54 -3.18 0.39 -27.04
C HIS A 54 -3.32 0.67 -25.54
N TYR A 55 -2.73 -0.16 -24.69
CA TYR A 55 -2.76 0.02 -23.23
C TYR A 55 -2.09 1.34 -22.81
N ALA A 56 -0.88 1.61 -23.29
CA ALA A 56 -0.16 2.82 -22.91
C ALA A 56 -0.82 4.10 -23.47
N ALA A 57 -1.43 4.04 -24.66
CA ALA A 57 -2.14 5.17 -25.23
C ALA A 57 -3.44 5.47 -24.48
N GLU A 58 -4.17 4.43 -24.04
CA GLU A 58 -5.36 4.56 -23.20
C GLU A 58 -5.01 5.26 -21.87
N ASP A 59 -3.99 4.77 -21.16
CA ASP A 59 -3.53 5.37 -19.90
C ASP A 59 -3.17 6.87 -20.06
N ALA A 60 -2.48 7.21 -21.14
CA ALA A 60 -2.08 8.58 -21.43
C ALA A 60 -3.29 9.49 -21.76
N ASP A 61 -4.24 8.99 -22.57
CA ASP A 61 -5.45 9.74 -22.92
C ASP A 61 -6.35 9.95 -21.69
N ILE A 62 -6.61 8.90 -20.92
CA ILE A 62 -7.42 8.96 -19.70
C ILE A 62 -6.80 9.91 -18.69
N THR A 63 -5.48 9.81 -18.46
CA THR A 63 -4.77 10.73 -17.56
C THR A 63 -4.90 12.18 -18.03
N GLY A 64 -4.78 12.44 -19.33
CA GLY A 64 -4.96 13.77 -19.92
C GLY A 64 -6.37 14.32 -19.72
N ARG A 65 -7.39 13.48 -19.90
CA ARG A 65 -8.80 13.84 -19.66
C ARG A 65 -9.07 14.14 -18.20
N LEU A 66 -8.61 13.28 -17.29
CA LEU A 66 -8.70 13.48 -15.85
C LEU A 66 -8.01 14.77 -15.40
N TYR A 67 -6.82 15.07 -15.93
CA TYR A 67 -6.12 16.31 -15.64
C TYR A 67 -6.95 17.54 -16.02
N ARG A 68 -7.48 17.58 -17.26
CA ARG A 68 -8.29 18.71 -17.74
C ARG A 68 -9.55 18.92 -16.91
N LEU A 69 -10.12 17.85 -16.37
CA LEU A 69 -11.31 17.91 -15.51
C LEU A 69 -10.99 18.34 -14.08
N LEU A 70 -9.98 17.73 -13.46
CA LEU A 70 -9.70 17.88 -12.03
C LEU A 70 -8.89 19.14 -11.72
N LYS A 71 -8.06 19.62 -12.67
CA LYS A 71 -7.20 20.78 -12.44
C LYS A 71 -7.98 22.09 -12.20
N PRO A 72 -9.00 22.46 -13.01
CA PRO A 72 -9.80 23.66 -12.74
C PRO A 72 -10.59 23.56 -11.44
N ARG A 73 -11.14 22.37 -11.19
CA ARG A 73 -11.85 21.98 -9.97
C ARG A 73 -11.04 22.18 -8.70
N LEU A 74 -9.72 22.04 -8.77
CA LEU A 74 -8.83 22.31 -7.64
C LEU A 74 -8.70 23.82 -7.34
N ALA A 75 -8.73 24.65 -8.37
CA ALA A 75 -8.70 26.11 -8.22
C ALA A 75 -10.01 26.62 -7.61
N GLU A 76 -11.15 26.08 -8.04
CA GLU A 76 -12.48 26.37 -7.45
C GLU A 76 -12.53 26.05 -5.96
N ALA A 77 -11.85 24.98 -5.53
CA ALA A 77 -11.76 24.59 -4.12
C ALA A 77 -10.73 25.41 -3.31
N GLY A 78 -9.98 26.33 -3.93
CA GLY A 78 -8.92 27.09 -3.26
C GLY A 78 -7.66 26.26 -2.90
N LEU A 79 -7.56 25.03 -3.40
CA LEU A 79 -6.51 24.06 -3.05
C LEU A 79 -5.33 24.05 -4.02
N LEU A 80 -5.35 24.94 -5.02
CA LEU A 80 -4.31 24.99 -6.05
C LEU A 80 -2.92 25.26 -5.47
N SER A 81 -2.83 26.10 -4.43
CA SER A 81 -1.57 26.44 -3.77
C SER A 81 -0.94 25.23 -3.07
N VAL A 82 -1.74 24.40 -2.40
CA VAL A 82 -1.30 23.17 -1.73
C VAL A 82 -0.71 22.21 -2.76
N TYR A 83 -1.44 21.97 -3.86
CA TYR A 83 -0.94 21.08 -4.91
C TYR A 83 0.36 21.59 -5.55
N GLU A 84 0.43 22.86 -5.96
CA GLU A 84 1.59 23.37 -6.70
C GLU A 84 2.82 23.60 -5.82
N ARG A 85 2.62 23.97 -4.55
CA ARG A 85 3.73 24.38 -3.66
C ARG A 85 4.16 23.31 -2.67
N LEU A 86 3.30 22.35 -2.35
CA LEU A 86 3.59 21.29 -1.39
C LEU A 86 3.72 19.94 -2.08
N GLU A 87 2.62 19.46 -2.68
CA GLU A 87 2.56 18.08 -3.19
C GLU A 87 3.43 17.85 -4.43
N ARG A 88 3.33 18.73 -5.43
CA ARG A 88 4.06 18.58 -6.68
C ARG A 88 5.58 18.65 -6.52
N PRO A 89 6.15 19.58 -5.72
CA PRO A 89 7.59 19.63 -5.46
C PRO A 89 8.10 18.48 -4.59
N LEU A 90 7.22 17.81 -3.84
CA LEU A 90 7.60 16.69 -2.98
C LEU A 90 7.93 15.42 -3.78
N VAL A 91 7.34 15.23 -4.96
CA VAL A 91 7.57 14.07 -5.84
C VAL A 91 9.07 13.79 -6.09
N PRO A 92 9.88 14.74 -6.59
CA PRO A 92 11.31 14.48 -6.80
C PRO A 92 12.06 14.19 -5.50
N VAL A 93 11.68 14.81 -4.37
CA VAL A 93 12.30 14.54 -3.06
C VAL A 93 12.07 13.10 -2.63
N LEU A 94 10.85 12.59 -2.79
CA LEU A 94 10.52 11.20 -2.48
C LEU A 94 11.28 10.23 -3.37
N VAL A 95 11.38 10.53 -4.67
CA VAL A 95 12.18 9.72 -5.61
C VAL A 95 13.64 9.64 -5.17
N ASP A 96 14.21 10.76 -4.74
CA ASP A 96 15.60 10.79 -4.27
C ASP A 96 15.78 10.02 -2.96
N MET A 97 14.83 10.13 -2.03
CA MET A 97 14.82 9.36 -0.78
C MET A 97 14.71 7.85 -1.04
N GLU A 98 13.81 7.43 -1.93
CA GLU A 98 13.62 6.03 -2.30
C GLU A 98 14.88 5.45 -2.98
N ARG A 99 15.52 6.22 -3.86
CA ARG A 99 16.77 5.83 -4.53
C ARG A 99 17.95 5.76 -3.57
N ALA A 100 18.04 6.67 -2.61
CA ALA A 100 19.08 6.65 -1.60
C ALA A 100 18.96 5.40 -0.70
N GLY A 101 17.73 5.01 -0.39
CA GLY A 101 17.44 3.89 0.48
C GLY A 101 17.92 4.11 1.91
N ILE A 102 17.84 3.06 2.72
CA ILE A 102 18.28 3.09 4.12
C ILE A 102 19.25 1.94 4.33
N LYS A 103 20.41 2.23 4.91
CA LYS A 103 21.39 1.19 5.27
C LYS A 103 20.86 0.39 6.46
N VAL A 104 20.76 -0.92 6.28
CA VAL A 104 20.30 -1.85 7.31
C VAL A 104 21.44 -2.76 7.74
N ASP A 105 21.65 -2.88 9.05
CA ASP A 105 22.58 -3.86 9.63
C ASP A 105 21.86 -5.20 9.81
N ARG A 106 22.21 -6.16 8.96
CA ARG A 106 21.61 -7.50 8.99
C ARG A 106 22.01 -8.27 10.24
N ALA A 107 23.24 -8.11 10.72
CA ALA A 107 23.73 -8.84 11.89
C ALA A 107 23.00 -8.38 13.15
N GLU A 108 22.82 -7.07 13.30
CA GLU A 108 22.07 -6.51 14.42
C GLU A 108 20.59 -6.90 14.37
N LEU A 109 19.96 -6.87 13.19
CA LEU A 109 18.59 -7.38 13.04
C LEU A 109 18.46 -8.86 13.39
N SER A 110 19.42 -9.70 13.00
CA SER A 110 19.43 -11.12 13.38
C SER A 110 19.63 -11.31 14.88
N ARG A 111 20.49 -10.50 15.52
CA ARG A 111 20.71 -10.51 16.96
C ARG A 111 19.43 -10.14 17.72
N LEU A 112 18.77 -9.05 17.32
CA LEU A 112 17.50 -8.61 17.89
C LEU A 112 16.40 -9.68 17.69
N SER A 113 16.35 -10.30 16.52
CA SER A 113 15.41 -11.40 16.26
C SER A 113 15.61 -12.59 17.20
N ALA A 114 16.87 -12.94 17.51
CA ALA A 114 17.18 -14.02 18.45
C ALA A 114 16.81 -13.62 19.89
N GLU A 115 17.14 -12.40 20.30
CA GLU A 115 16.80 -11.86 21.62
C GLU A 115 15.29 -11.84 21.87
N PHE A 116 14.50 -11.42 20.86
CA PHE A 116 13.04 -11.47 20.95
C PHE A 116 12.50 -12.90 20.99
N ALA A 117 13.08 -13.84 20.23
CA ALA A 117 12.66 -15.24 20.27
C ALA A 117 12.92 -15.88 21.65
N GLU A 118 14.09 -15.61 22.25
CA GLU A 118 14.42 -16.07 23.59
C GLU A 118 13.51 -15.44 24.65
N GLY A 119 13.29 -14.12 24.56
CA GLY A 119 12.37 -13.40 25.45
C GLY A 119 10.94 -13.92 25.35
N MET A 120 10.45 -14.20 24.14
CA MET A 120 9.14 -14.82 23.91
C MET A 120 9.04 -16.20 24.55
N ALA A 121 10.05 -17.07 24.36
CA ALA A 121 10.05 -18.41 24.94
C ALA A 121 10.07 -18.37 26.48
N ARG A 122 10.84 -17.44 27.06
CA ARG A 122 10.87 -17.22 28.52
C ARG A 122 9.52 -16.76 29.05
N LEU A 123 8.90 -15.75 28.42
CA LEU A 123 7.60 -15.24 28.80
C LEU A 123 6.50 -16.29 28.62
N GLU A 124 6.58 -17.10 27.56
CA GLU A 124 5.67 -18.22 27.34
C GLU A 124 5.75 -19.24 28.47
N THR A 125 6.97 -19.58 28.89
CA THR A 125 7.21 -20.47 30.04
C THR A 125 6.63 -19.87 31.33
N GLU A 126 6.90 -18.60 31.61
CA GLU A 126 6.38 -17.90 32.79
C GLU A 126 4.85 -17.85 32.78
N ILE A 127 4.23 -17.63 31.63
CA ILE A 127 2.77 -17.63 31.47
C ILE A 127 2.21 -19.04 31.73
N HIS A 128 2.82 -20.09 31.19
CA HIS A 128 2.37 -21.47 31.43
C HIS A 128 2.56 -21.87 32.89
N GLU A 129 3.64 -21.45 33.56
CA GLU A 129 3.84 -21.67 35.01
C GLU A 129 2.79 -20.93 35.84
N LEU A 130 2.53 -19.65 35.51
CA LEU A 130 1.53 -18.84 36.19
C LEU A 130 0.11 -19.33 35.92
N ALA A 131 -0.19 -19.91 34.76
CA ALA A 131 -1.48 -20.48 34.42
C ALA A 131 -1.67 -21.90 35.00
N GLY A 132 -0.59 -22.68 35.11
CA GLY A 132 -0.60 -24.08 35.54
C GLY A 132 -0.94 -25.07 34.42
N GLU A 133 -1.07 -24.58 33.18
CA GLU A 133 -1.36 -25.37 31.98
C GLU A 133 -0.65 -24.79 30.75
N SER A 134 -0.32 -25.64 29.78
CA SER A 134 0.24 -25.22 28.49
C SER A 134 -0.90 -24.97 27.50
N PHE A 135 -0.96 -23.77 26.93
CA PHE A 135 -1.93 -23.40 25.91
C PHE A 135 -1.32 -22.41 24.89
N ASN A 136 -1.97 -22.21 23.75
CA ASN A 136 -1.47 -21.31 22.73
C ASN A 136 -1.75 -19.85 23.12
N ILE A 137 -0.69 -19.12 23.46
CA ILE A 137 -0.73 -17.70 23.83
C ILE A 137 -1.16 -16.82 22.64
N ALA A 138 -0.93 -17.25 21.40
CA ALA A 138 -1.37 -16.50 20.22
C ALA A 138 -2.89 -16.63 19.95
N SER A 139 -3.62 -17.44 20.71
CA SER A 139 -5.07 -17.59 20.58
C SER A 139 -5.82 -16.79 21.66
N PRO A 140 -6.53 -15.71 21.29
CA PRO A 140 -7.31 -14.91 22.25
C PRO A 140 -8.37 -15.73 23.01
N ALA A 141 -8.92 -16.78 22.38
CA ALA A 141 -9.92 -17.64 23.00
C ALA A 141 -9.34 -18.51 24.13
N GLN A 142 -8.14 -19.07 23.94
CA GLN A 142 -7.50 -19.92 24.95
C GLN A 142 -6.94 -19.09 26.12
N LEU A 143 -6.38 -17.91 25.82
CA LEU A 143 -5.99 -16.93 26.85
C LEU A 143 -7.17 -16.51 27.74
N GLY A 144 -8.31 -16.21 27.13
CA GLY A 144 -9.52 -15.81 27.86
C GLY A 144 -10.01 -16.92 28.81
N ILE A 145 -10.02 -18.17 28.36
CA ILE A 145 -10.45 -19.30 29.18
C ILE A 145 -9.49 -19.51 30.36
N SER A 146 -8.17 -19.56 30.12
CA SER A 146 -7.16 -19.82 31.16
C SER A 146 -7.11 -18.72 32.23
N CYS A 147 -7.30 -17.45 31.84
CA CYS A 147 -7.40 -16.34 32.79
C CYS A 147 -8.72 -16.32 33.56
N LEU A 148 -9.85 -16.74 32.97
CA LEU A 148 -11.16 -16.68 33.64
C LEU A 148 -11.42 -17.86 34.58
N THR A 149 -10.90 -19.06 34.29
CA THR A 149 -11.12 -20.27 35.11
C THR A 149 -10.40 -20.24 36.46
N ARG A 150 -9.38 -19.39 36.63
CA ARG A 150 -8.58 -19.30 37.86
C ARG A 150 -8.97 -18.16 38.81
N TRP A 151 -9.79 -17.20 38.35
CA TRP A 151 -10.27 -16.05 39.15
C TRP A 151 -11.69 -16.24 39.71
N THR A 152 -12.27 -17.44 39.57
CA THR A 152 -13.50 -17.90 40.24
C THR A 152 -13.18 -19.05 41.17
#